data_AF-A0A7S0F4P7-F1
#
_entry.id   AF-A0A7S0F4P7-F1
#
_cell.length_a   1.000
_cell.length_b   1.000
_cell.length_c   1.000
_cell.angle_alpha   90.00
_cell.angle_beta   90.00
_cell.angle_gamma   90.00
#
_symmetry.space_group_name_H-M   'P 1'
#
loop_
_entity.id
_entity.type
_entity.pdbx_description
1 polymer ?
#
loop_
_entity_poly.entity_id
_entity_poly.type
_entity_poly.pdbx_seq_one_letter_code
_entity_poly.pdbx_strand_id
1 'polypeptide(L)'
;DPLSHFACMFAALIHDVDHPGVSNSQLVRENHELAITFGTRGAMQQNALKFGWGLLMESRYDDLRKCLLGDDNNTTRSSFRQLLVSLVMAMDTDDEGSLASQQERWEKAFPISTTPVTRVSFTGKIPKRSSRNIRAEIVEKGSLVLESVLQAGKVSHATQHWLVYQKWNHRLLEEQRVAFEGGRRDTDPYVDWYGHELKFLDEVVIPLTKRLRDCDELVGAGEELLEYAKMNREEWSRRGAAVVKEWREKANQDQQ
;
A
#
# COMPACT_ATOMS: atom_id res chain seq x y z
N ASP A 1 7.07 -13.37 -13.67
CA ASP A 1 7.06 -14.75 -13.15
C ASP A 1 5.65 -15.05 -12.63
N PRO A 2 4.99 -16.17 -13.02
CA PRO A 2 3.61 -16.46 -12.61
C PRO A 2 3.41 -16.52 -11.09
N LEU A 3 4.42 -16.98 -10.35
CA LEU A 3 4.34 -17.09 -8.89
C LEU A 3 4.32 -15.71 -8.22
N SER A 4 5.04 -14.74 -8.79
CA SER A 4 5.02 -13.34 -8.36
C SER A 4 3.67 -12.68 -8.64
N HIS A 5 3.05 -12.96 -9.80
CA HIS A 5 1.69 -12.49 -10.09
C HIS A 5 0.67 -13.07 -9.11
N PHE A 6 0.76 -14.37 -8.83
CA PHE A 6 -0.08 -15.00 -7.81
C PHE A 6 0.16 -14.37 -6.42
N ALA A 7 1.42 -14.13 -6.04
CA ALA A 7 1.76 -13.48 -4.78
C ALA A 7 1.11 -12.09 -4.66
N CYS A 8 1.14 -11.28 -5.73
CA CYS A 8 0.48 -9.97 -5.75
C CYS A 8 -1.04 -10.06 -5.60
N MET A 9 -1.69 -10.93 -6.39
CA MET A 9 -3.14 -11.12 -6.28
C MET A 9 -3.52 -11.61 -4.88
N PHE A 10 -2.76 -12.58 -4.35
CA PHE A 10 -3.00 -13.13 -3.03
C PHE A 10 -2.79 -12.08 -1.94
N ALA A 11 -1.72 -11.29 -2.01
CA ALA A 11 -1.48 -10.16 -1.11
C ALA A 11 -2.66 -9.17 -1.13
N ALA A 12 -3.11 -8.76 -2.32
CA ALA A 12 -4.25 -7.85 -2.47
C ALA A 12 -5.54 -8.41 -1.84
N LEU A 13 -5.79 -9.72 -1.96
CA LEU A 13 -6.97 -10.36 -1.39
C LEU A 13 -6.95 -10.43 0.14
N ILE A 14 -5.77 -10.60 0.74
CA ILE A 14 -5.66 -10.84 2.19
C ILE A 14 -5.29 -9.59 3.00
N HIS A 15 -4.86 -8.49 2.37
CA HIS A 15 -4.13 -7.42 3.06
C HIS A 15 -4.84 -6.82 4.29
N ASP A 16 -6.16 -6.74 4.26
CA ASP A 16 -7.00 -6.21 5.35
C ASP A 16 -7.93 -7.28 5.97
N VAL A 17 -7.63 -8.57 5.81
CA VAL A 17 -8.42 -9.62 6.49
C VAL A 17 -8.31 -9.46 8.01
N ASP A 18 -9.45 -9.53 8.70
CA ASP A 18 -9.54 -9.37 10.16
C ASP A 18 -9.07 -7.97 10.66
N HIS A 19 -9.30 -6.92 9.85
CA HIS A 19 -8.97 -5.54 10.23
C HIS A 19 -9.93 -5.00 11.31
N PRO A 20 -9.43 -4.44 12.44
CA PRO A 20 -10.25 -4.03 13.58
C PRO A 20 -10.86 -2.62 13.43
N GLY A 21 -10.70 -1.97 12.28
CA GLY A 21 -11.26 -0.65 11.97
C GLY A 21 -10.52 0.53 12.61
N VAL A 22 -9.26 0.35 13.01
CA VAL A 22 -8.40 1.40 13.58
C VAL A 22 -6.96 1.23 13.11
N SER A 23 -6.15 2.29 13.18
CA SER A 23 -4.75 2.23 12.74
C SER A 23 -3.84 1.41 13.67
N ASN A 24 -2.68 0.97 13.15
CA ASN A 24 -1.65 0.29 13.96
C ASN A 24 -1.25 1.12 15.20
N SER A 25 -1.11 2.45 15.05
CA SER A 25 -0.80 3.37 16.16
C SER A 25 -1.88 3.38 17.24
N GLN A 26 -3.14 3.18 16.86
CA GLN A 26 -4.24 3.06 17.82
C GLN A 26 -4.17 1.73 18.59
N LEU A 27 -3.89 0.62 17.90
CA LEU A 27 -3.72 -0.70 18.52
C LEU A 27 -2.62 -0.71 19.57
N VAL A 28 -1.51 -0.02 19.30
CA VAL A 28 -0.41 0.15 20.27
C VAL A 28 -0.86 0.97 21.48
N ARG A 29 -1.58 2.08 21.27
CA ARG A 29 -2.05 2.96 22.35
C ARG A 29 -2.99 2.24 23.32
N GLU A 30 -3.88 1.41 22.81
CA GLU A 30 -4.87 0.68 23.61
C GLU A 30 -4.36 -0.67 24.16
N ASN A 31 -3.08 -1.02 23.94
CA ASN A 31 -2.51 -2.33 24.27
C ASN A 31 -3.33 -3.50 23.70
N HIS A 32 -3.78 -3.36 22.46
CA HIS A 32 -4.56 -4.40 21.78
C HIS A 32 -3.75 -5.69 21.63
N GLU A 33 -4.41 -6.86 21.67
CA GLU A 33 -3.77 -8.18 21.56
C GLU A 33 -2.88 -8.31 20.32
N LEU A 34 -3.30 -7.71 19.20
CA LEU A 34 -2.52 -7.67 17.95
C LEU A 34 -1.18 -6.95 18.13
N ALA A 35 -1.17 -5.79 18.80
CA ALA A 35 0.06 -5.04 19.06
C ALA A 35 0.97 -5.77 20.06
N ILE A 36 0.38 -6.50 21.03
CA ILE A 36 1.14 -7.36 21.95
C ILE A 36 1.77 -8.54 21.21
N THR A 37 1.02 -9.17 20.30
CA THR A 37 1.43 -10.40 19.60
C THR A 37 2.46 -10.13 18.50
N PHE A 38 2.24 -9.08 17.71
CA PHE A 38 3.04 -8.78 16.51
C PHE A 38 3.99 -7.59 16.68
N GLY A 39 3.94 -6.90 17.83
CA GLY A 39 4.74 -5.72 18.11
C GLY A 39 4.12 -4.44 17.55
N THR A 40 4.93 -3.38 17.47
CA THR A 40 4.46 -2.02 17.17
C THR A 40 4.43 -1.68 15.68
N ARG A 41 5.00 -2.52 14.81
CA ARG A 41 5.12 -2.24 13.37
C ARG A 41 4.32 -3.25 12.55
N GLY A 42 3.40 -2.75 11.71
CA GLY A 42 2.60 -3.57 10.81
C GLY A 42 1.84 -4.71 11.50
N ALA A 43 1.31 -4.49 12.71
CA ALA A 43 0.62 -5.53 13.47
C ALA A 43 -0.58 -6.10 12.69
N MET A 44 -1.33 -5.23 12.01
CA MET A 44 -2.44 -5.63 11.14
C MET A 44 -1.97 -6.42 9.92
N GLN A 45 -0.91 -5.96 9.24
CA GLN A 45 -0.33 -6.64 8.09
C GLN A 45 0.20 -8.03 8.46
N GLN A 46 0.82 -8.16 9.63
CA GLN A 46 1.27 -9.45 10.16
C GLN A 46 0.09 -10.37 10.52
N ASN A 47 -0.99 -9.83 11.08
CA ASN A 47 -2.22 -10.59 11.35
C ASN A 47 -2.83 -11.11 10.04
N ALA A 48 -2.97 -10.24 9.04
CA ALA A 48 -3.46 -10.59 7.71
C ALA A 48 -2.62 -11.69 7.05
N LEU A 49 -1.29 -11.58 7.14
CA LEU A 49 -0.36 -12.62 6.69
C LEU A 49 -0.57 -13.94 7.42
N LYS A 50 -0.77 -13.93 8.75
CA LYS A 50 -1.01 -15.15 9.54
C LYS A 50 -2.29 -15.83 9.07
N PHE A 51 -3.39 -15.10 8.90
CA PHE A 51 -4.67 -15.63 8.43
C PHE A 51 -4.58 -16.16 6.99
N GLY A 52 -4.11 -15.33 6.06
CA GLY A 52 -3.99 -15.71 4.65
C GLY A 52 -3.06 -16.91 4.46
N TRP A 53 -1.89 -16.89 5.10
CA TRP A 53 -0.97 -18.03 5.05
C TRP A 53 -1.56 -19.27 5.68
N GLY A 54 -2.20 -19.16 6.85
CA GLY A 54 -2.88 -20.28 7.52
C GLY A 54 -3.91 -20.95 6.61
N LEU A 55 -4.78 -20.15 5.99
CA LEU A 55 -5.78 -20.59 5.03
C LEU A 55 -5.13 -21.31 3.83
N LEU A 56 -4.08 -20.71 3.24
CA LEU A 56 -3.37 -21.32 2.11
C LEU A 56 -2.67 -22.63 2.48
N MET A 57 -2.41 -22.92 3.76
CA MET A 57 -1.78 -24.17 4.22
C MET A 57 -2.77 -25.28 4.56
N GLU A 58 -4.09 -25.04 4.53
CA GLU A 58 -5.08 -26.07 4.81
C GLU A 58 -5.07 -27.19 3.75
N SER A 59 -5.42 -28.42 4.14
CA SER A 59 -5.38 -29.59 3.23
C SER A 59 -6.21 -29.43 1.96
N ARG A 60 -7.34 -28.71 2.03
CA ARG A 60 -8.20 -28.43 0.86
C ARG A 60 -7.50 -27.64 -0.26
N TYR A 61 -6.34 -27.02 0.01
CA TYR A 61 -5.53 -26.30 -0.98
C TYR A 61 -4.24 -27.05 -1.37
N ASP A 62 -4.11 -28.34 -1.05
CA ASP A 62 -2.93 -29.15 -1.39
C ASP A 62 -2.64 -29.13 -2.90
N ASP A 63 -3.65 -29.34 -3.74
CA ASP A 63 -3.47 -29.37 -5.20
C ASP A 63 -3.06 -28.01 -5.77
N LEU A 64 -3.61 -26.92 -5.22
CA LEU A 64 -3.21 -25.56 -5.57
C LEU A 64 -1.74 -25.31 -5.18
N ARG A 65 -1.32 -25.71 -3.97
CA ARG A 65 0.07 -25.56 -3.52
C ARG A 65 1.03 -26.37 -4.39
N LYS A 66 0.69 -27.61 -4.75
CA LYS A 66 1.50 -28.44 -5.66
C LYS A 66 1.63 -27.78 -7.03
N CYS A 67 0.53 -27.23 -7.57
CA CYS A 67 0.55 -26.52 -8.84
C CYS A 67 1.43 -25.26 -8.81
N LEU A 68 1.42 -24.51 -7.70
CA LEU A 68 2.15 -23.24 -7.57
C LEU A 68 3.62 -23.42 -7.20
N LEU A 69 3.93 -24.38 -6.31
CA LEU A 69 5.23 -24.52 -5.65
C LEU A 69 6.01 -25.76 -6.10
N GLY A 70 5.37 -26.67 -6.86
CA GLY A 70 5.90 -27.99 -7.18
C GLY A 70 5.79 -28.97 -6.00
N ASP A 71 6.25 -30.20 -6.22
CA ASP A 71 6.00 -31.31 -5.29
C ASP A 71 6.71 -31.19 -3.93
N ASP A 72 7.92 -30.61 -3.85
CA ASP A 72 8.56 -30.27 -2.57
C ASP A 72 9.86 -29.44 -2.75
N ASN A 73 9.76 -28.20 -3.27
CA ASN A 73 10.92 -27.30 -3.22
C ASN A 73 10.77 -26.29 -2.07
N ASN A 74 11.32 -26.64 -0.91
CA ASN A 74 11.44 -25.74 0.25
C ASN A 74 12.01 -24.36 -0.13
N THR A 75 12.88 -24.29 -1.13
CA THR A 75 13.40 -23.01 -1.64
C THR A 75 12.31 -22.19 -2.32
N THR A 76 11.53 -22.76 -3.25
CA THR A 76 10.44 -22.04 -3.94
C THR A 76 9.39 -21.56 -2.94
N ARG A 77 9.00 -22.42 -1.99
CA ARG A 77 8.04 -22.06 -0.93
C ARG A 77 8.57 -20.95 -0.04
N SER A 78 9.85 -21.00 0.33
CA SER A 78 10.51 -19.96 1.13
C SER A 78 10.57 -18.63 0.37
N SER A 79 10.98 -18.64 -0.90
CA SER A 79 11.00 -17.46 -1.75
C SER A 79 9.61 -16.85 -1.98
N PHE A 80 8.60 -17.69 -2.22
CA PHE A 80 7.20 -17.25 -2.31
C PHE A 80 6.73 -16.59 -1.02
N ARG A 81 6.99 -17.22 0.13
CA ARG A 81 6.63 -16.66 1.44
C ARG A 81 7.34 -15.34 1.70
N GLN A 82 8.64 -15.25 1.39
CA GLN A 82 9.42 -14.02 1.56
C GLN A 82 8.85 -12.89 0.70
N LEU A 83 8.54 -13.15 -0.56
CA LEU A 83 7.89 -12.18 -1.45
C LEU A 83 6.53 -11.75 -0.89
N LEU A 84 5.67 -12.71 -0.52
CA LEU A 84 4.35 -12.42 0.04
C LEU A 84 4.43 -11.57 1.31
N VAL A 85 5.37 -11.87 2.22
CA VAL A 85 5.61 -11.06 3.42
C VAL A 85 6.04 -9.64 3.02
N SER A 86 6.98 -9.48 2.09
CA SER A 86 7.42 -8.15 1.62
C SER A 86 6.24 -7.34 1.07
N LEU A 87 5.41 -7.98 0.24
CA LEU A 87 4.25 -7.35 -0.40
C LEU A 87 3.20 -6.89 0.62
N VAL A 88 2.83 -7.75 1.60
CA VAL A 88 1.82 -7.37 2.60
C VAL A 88 2.34 -6.35 3.60
N MET A 89 3.60 -6.47 4.03
CA MET A 89 4.19 -5.48 4.93
C MET A 89 4.34 -4.11 4.27
N ALA A 90 4.59 -4.05 2.96
CA ALA A 90 4.64 -2.79 2.23
C ALA A 90 3.28 -2.07 2.16
N MET A 91 2.16 -2.76 2.39
CA MET A 91 0.83 -2.14 2.43
C MET A 91 0.51 -1.43 3.76
N ASP A 92 1.44 -1.40 4.72
CA ASP A 92 1.36 -0.51 5.90
C ASP A 92 1.68 0.94 5.50
N THR A 93 0.70 1.62 4.92
CA THR A 93 0.80 3.01 4.45
C THR A 93 0.54 4.05 5.54
N ASP A 94 0.11 3.61 6.72
CA ASP A 94 -0.31 4.51 7.79
C ASP A 94 0.85 4.83 8.74
N ASP A 95 1.95 4.07 8.62
CA ASP A 95 3.22 4.29 9.32
C ASP A 95 4.16 5.16 8.47
N GLU A 96 4.33 6.43 8.85
CA GLU A 96 5.23 7.38 8.19
C GLU A 96 6.66 6.82 8.07
N GLY A 97 7.12 6.05 9.06
CA GLY A 97 8.43 5.39 9.05
C GLY A 97 8.56 4.32 7.96
N SER A 98 7.50 3.55 7.72
CA SER A 98 7.47 2.53 6.68
C SER A 98 7.42 3.14 5.28
N LEU A 99 6.65 4.22 5.07
CA LEU A 99 6.65 4.96 3.82
C LEU A 99 8.04 5.56 3.51
N ALA A 100 8.68 6.17 4.51
CA ALA A 100 10.02 6.75 4.36
C ALA A 100 11.09 5.69 4.03
N SER A 101 11.09 4.57 4.77
CA SER A 101 12.01 3.45 4.52
C SER A 101 11.85 2.87 3.11
N GLN A 102 10.62 2.79 2.62
CA GLN A 102 10.37 2.31 1.27
C GLN A 102 10.79 3.32 0.20
N GLN A 103 10.59 4.62 0.45
CA GLN A 103 11.10 5.67 -0.42
C GLN A 103 12.63 5.61 -0.55
N GLU A 104 13.34 5.41 0.56
CA GLU A 104 14.80 5.23 0.55
C GLU A 104 15.22 4.00 -0.27
N ARG A 105 14.55 2.86 -0.08
CA ARG A 105 14.81 1.63 -0.86
C ARG A 105 14.57 1.87 -2.35
N TRP A 106 13.52 2.61 -2.70
CA TRP A 106 13.22 2.97 -4.09
C TRP A 106 14.32 3.84 -4.70
N GLU A 107 14.70 4.95 -4.06
CA GLU A 107 15.74 5.86 -4.57
C GLU A 107 17.08 5.17 -4.75
N LYS A 108 17.43 4.26 -3.84
CA LYS A 108 18.63 3.43 -3.95
C LYS A 108 18.59 2.47 -5.13
N ALA A 109 17.43 1.87 -5.41
CA ALA A 109 17.25 0.92 -6.49
C ALA A 109 17.13 1.62 -7.86
N PHE A 110 16.48 2.78 -7.91
CA PHE A 110 16.17 3.56 -9.11
C PHE A 110 16.79 4.96 -9.02
N PRO A 111 18.13 5.08 -9.07
CA PRO A 111 18.79 6.38 -9.06
C PRO A 111 18.38 7.16 -10.32
N ILE A 112 17.84 8.36 -10.12
CA ILE A 112 17.46 9.27 -11.22
C ILE A 112 18.72 9.54 -12.05
N SER A 113 18.69 9.14 -13.32
CA SER A 113 19.75 9.46 -14.27
C SER A 113 19.70 10.96 -14.56
N THR A 114 20.56 11.75 -13.93
CA THR A 114 20.72 13.19 -14.20
C THR A 114 21.39 13.49 -15.54
N THR A 115 21.69 12.46 -16.35
CA THR A 115 22.16 12.67 -17.72
C THR A 115 20.96 12.81 -18.66
N PRO A 116 20.87 13.91 -19.45
CA PRO A 116 19.85 14.01 -20.49
C PRO A 116 19.97 12.80 -21.41
N VAL A 117 18.83 12.28 -21.87
CA VAL A 117 18.75 11.17 -22.83
C VAL A 117 19.32 11.63 -24.17
N THR A 118 20.64 11.73 -24.27
CA THR A 118 21.33 11.49 -25.52
C THR A 118 21.34 9.99 -25.70
N ARG A 119 20.81 9.50 -26.83
CA ARG A 119 20.99 8.12 -27.30
C ARG A 119 22.47 7.76 -27.20
N VAL A 120 22.88 7.12 -26.12
CA VAL A 120 24.28 6.71 -25.93
C VAL A 120 24.51 5.51 -26.83
N SER A 121 25.32 5.72 -27.86
CA SER A 121 25.99 4.66 -28.60
C SER A 121 26.72 3.74 -27.63
N PHE A 122 26.39 2.45 -27.66
CA PHE A 122 26.98 1.39 -26.85
C PHE A 122 28.48 1.21 -27.15
N THR A 123 29.32 2.06 -26.57
CA THR A 123 30.78 1.89 -26.55
C THR A 123 31.34 2.32 -25.20
N GLY A 124 31.07 1.52 -24.16
CA GLY A 124 31.63 1.71 -22.83
C GLY A 124 31.75 0.37 -22.12
N LYS A 125 32.96 0.00 -21.72
CA LYS A 125 33.28 -1.29 -21.07
C LYS A 125 32.35 -1.54 -19.88
N ILE A 126 31.54 -2.59 -19.97
CA ILE A 126 30.70 -3.09 -18.87
C ILE A 126 31.64 -3.52 -17.73
N PRO A 127 31.52 -2.96 -16.52
CA PRO A 127 32.29 -3.45 -15.38
C PRO A 127 31.95 -4.93 -15.17
N LYS A 128 32.94 -5.78 -14.95
CA LYS A 128 32.73 -7.22 -14.65
C LYS A 128 31.98 -7.38 -13.32
N ARG A 129 30.65 -7.21 -13.33
CA ARG A 129 29.74 -7.53 -12.22
C ARG A 129 29.46 -9.03 -12.27
N SER A 130 29.48 -9.70 -11.13
CA SER A 130 29.15 -11.13 -11.07
C SER A 130 27.67 -11.34 -11.47
N SER A 131 27.38 -12.42 -12.17
CA SER A 131 26.02 -12.79 -12.59
C SER A 131 25.04 -12.94 -11.41
N ARG A 132 25.55 -13.29 -10.21
CA ARG A 132 24.77 -13.37 -8.97
C ARG A 132 24.32 -11.99 -8.47
N ASN A 133 25.15 -10.97 -8.56
CA ASN A 133 24.81 -9.62 -8.11
C ASN A 133 23.73 -8.98 -9.02
N ILE A 134 23.75 -9.30 -10.31
CA ILE A 134 22.75 -8.81 -11.27
C ILE A 134 21.37 -9.43 -10.99
N ARG A 135 21.32 -10.75 -10.70
CA ARG A 135 20.05 -11.42 -10.38
C ARG A 135 19.41 -10.89 -9.09
N ALA A 136 20.21 -10.68 -8.05
CA ALA A 136 19.72 -10.13 -6.80
C ALA A 136 19.13 -8.72 -6.99
N GLU A 137 19.82 -7.87 -7.76
CA GLU A 137 19.35 -6.52 -8.10
C GLU A 137 18.03 -6.53 -8.88
N ILE A 138 17.88 -7.44 -9.85
CA ILE A 138 16.63 -7.60 -10.62
C ILE A 138 15.47 -8.03 -9.71
N VAL A 139 15.72 -8.97 -8.79
CA VAL A 139 14.69 -9.45 -7.84
C VAL A 139 14.28 -8.35 -6.87
N GLU A 140 15.25 -7.59 -6.35
CA GLU A 140 14.99 -6.47 -5.44
C GLU A 140 14.16 -5.36 -6.13
N LYS A 141 14.57 -4.95 -7.35
CA LYS A 141 13.82 -3.99 -8.17
C LYS A 141 12.41 -4.49 -8.48
N GLY A 142 12.28 -5.74 -8.89
CA GLY A 142 10.98 -6.36 -9.14
C GLY A 142 10.07 -6.33 -7.92
N SER A 143 10.58 -6.67 -6.73
CA SER A 143 9.81 -6.59 -5.49
C SER A 143 9.33 -5.18 -5.21
N LEU A 144 10.20 -4.17 -5.36
CA LEU A 144 9.83 -2.76 -5.12
C LEU A 144 8.75 -2.25 -6.09
N VAL A 145 8.81 -2.66 -7.35
CA VAL A 145 7.76 -2.34 -8.33
C VAL A 145 6.43 -2.96 -7.89
N LEU A 146 6.42 -4.24 -7.53
CA LEU A 146 5.21 -4.93 -7.08
C LEU A 146 4.64 -4.36 -5.78
N GLU A 147 5.50 -4.02 -4.81
CA GLU A 147 5.14 -3.32 -3.58
C GLU A 147 4.45 -1.98 -3.89
N SER A 148 5.02 -1.19 -4.81
CA SER A 148 4.47 0.11 -5.22
C SER A 148 3.11 -0.04 -5.92
N VAL A 149 2.95 -1.06 -6.77
CA VAL A 149 1.68 -1.35 -7.44
C VAL A 149 0.59 -1.72 -6.43
N LEU A 150 0.90 -2.53 -5.41
CA LEU A 150 -0.07 -2.90 -4.38
C LEU A 150 -0.47 -1.71 -3.52
N GLN A 151 0.48 -0.85 -3.15
CA GLN A 151 0.18 0.40 -2.45
C GLN A 151 -0.72 1.31 -3.30
N ALA A 152 -0.43 1.42 -4.60
CA ALA A 152 -1.26 2.19 -5.52
C ALA A 152 -2.68 1.64 -5.58
N GLY A 153 -2.82 0.31 -5.58
CA GLY A 153 -4.09 -0.38 -5.45
C GLY A 153 -4.83 -0.02 -4.15
N LYS A 154 -4.12 -0.07 -3.00
CA LYS A 154 -4.68 0.25 -1.68
C LYS A 154 -5.24 1.68 -1.61
N VAL A 155 -4.50 2.66 -2.13
CA VAL A 155 -4.90 4.08 -2.11
C VAL A 155 -5.63 4.52 -3.39
N SER A 156 -6.00 3.59 -4.27
CA SER A 156 -6.52 3.89 -5.61
C SER A 156 -7.80 4.72 -5.60
N HIS A 157 -8.60 4.67 -4.52
CA HIS A 157 -9.80 5.50 -4.39
C HIS A 157 -9.48 7.00 -4.49
N ALA A 158 -8.29 7.43 -4.07
CA ALA A 158 -7.81 8.80 -4.16
C ALA A 158 -7.39 9.22 -5.58
N THR A 159 -7.27 8.26 -6.50
CA THR A 159 -6.90 8.47 -7.91
C THR A 159 -8.04 8.07 -8.86
N GLN A 160 -9.25 7.89 -8.35
CA GLN A 160 -10.45 7.68 -9.17
C GLN A 160 -11.18 9.01 -9.44
N HIS A 161 -12.18 8.97 -10.31
CA HIS A 161 -13.09 10.10 -10.51
C HIS A 161 -13.67 10.61 -9.18
N TRP A 162 -13.83 11.93 -9.05
CA TRP A 162 -14.22 12.65 -7.84
C TRP A 162 -15.34 11.99 -7.01
N LEU A 163 -16.41 11.51 -7.67
CA LEU A 163 -17.54 10.87 -6.97
C LEU A 163 -17.17 9.53 -6.31
N VAL A 164 -16.27 8.78 -6.93
CA VAL A 164 -15.76 7.51 -6.36
C VAL A 164 -14.84 7.82 -5.19
N TYR A 165 -13.97 8.82 -5.35
CA TYR A 165 -13.12 9.32 -4.28
C TYR A 165 -13.94 9.75 -3.05
N GLN A 166 -14.95 10.62 -3.23
CA GLN A 166 -15.84 11.05 -2.15
C GLN A 166 -16.54 9.87 -1.47
N LYS A 167 -17.04 8.89 -2.24
CA LYS A 167 -17.73 7.72 -1.69
C LYS A 167 -16.84 6.92 -0.73
N TRP A 168 -15.61 6.63 -1.13
CA TRP A 168 -14.70 5.81 -0.32
C TRP A 168 -14.07 6.60 0.83
N ASN A 169 -13.74 7.86 0.60
CA ASN A 169 -13.29 8.77 1.64
C ASN A 169 -14.35 8.90 2.76
N HIS A 170 -15.63 9.07 2.41
CA HIS A 170 -16.71 9.09 3.39
C HIS A 170 -16.83 7.78 4.18
N ARG A 171 -16.62 6.61 3.55
CA ARG A 171 -16.63 5.32 4.26
C ARG A 171 -15.49 5.20 5.26
N LEU A 172 -14.31 5.70 4.90
CA LEU A 172 -13.18 5.72 5.82
C LEU A 172 -13.43 6.67 7.01
N LEU A 173 -14.01 7.85 6.75
CA LEU A 173 -14.45 8.76 7.80
C LEU A 173 -15.46 8.10 8.75
N GLU A 174 -16.39 7.33 8.19
CA GLU A 174 -17.42 6.63 8.97
C GLU A 174 -16.82 5.53 9.85
N GLU A 175 -15.84 4.79 9.36
CA GLU A 175 -15.08 3.83 10.18
C GLU A 175 -14.40 4.53 11.37
N GLN A 176 -13.81 5.72 11.13
CA GLN A 176 -13.21 6.53 12.17
C GLN A 176 -14.23 7.11 13.16
N ARG A 177 -15.45 7.41 12.70
CA ARG A 177 -16.56 7.86 13.56
C ARG A 177 -16.99 6.75 14.50
N VAL A 178 -17.15 5.53 13.98
CA VAL A 178 -17.47 4.35 14.80
C VAL A 178 -16.37 4.10 15.85
N ALA A 179 -15.09 4.26 15.50
CA ALA A 179 -13.99 4.16 16.44
C ALA A 179 -14.06 5.24 17.54
N PHE A 180 -14.41 6.48 17.19
CA PHE A 180 -14.60 7.57 18.15
C PHE A 180 -15.77 7.31 19.11
N GLU A 181 -16.93 6.93 18.59
CA GLU A 181 -18.11 6.60 19.42
C GLU A 181 -17.88 5.38 20.30
N GLY A 182 -17.10 4.42 19.82
CA GLY A 182 -16.65 3.27 20.60
C GLY A 182 -15.57 3.59 21.65
N GLY A 183 -15.15 4.85 21.79
CA GLY A 183 -14.12 5.29 22.75
C GLY A 183 -12.71 4.82 22.39
N ARG A 184 -12.50 4.33 21.16
CA ARG A 184 -11.17 3.92 20.65
C ARG A 184 -10.42 5.08 20.01
N ARG A 185 -11.06 6.21 19.71
CA ARG A 185 -10.41 7.43 19.21
C ARG A 185 -10.75 8.59 20.14
N ASP A 186 -9.77 9.44 20.42
CA ASP A 186 -9.92 10.56 21.38
C ASP A 186 -10.62 11.79 20.79
N THR A 187 -10.56 11.96 19.46
CA THR A 187 -11.08 13.12 18.74
C THR A 187 -12.15 12.76 17.73
N ASP A 188 -13.20 13.57 17.66
CA ASP A 188 -14.22 13.46 16.62
C ASP A 188 -13.55 13.65 15.24
N PRO A 189 -13.61 12.65 14.34
CA PRO A 189 -12.91 12.71 13.07
C PRO A 189 -13.42 13.82 12.15
N TYR A 190 -14.66 14.29 12.29
CA TYR A 190 -15.18 15.39 11.47
C TYR A 190 -14.45 16.72 11.72
N VAL A 191 -13.76 16.86 12.86
CA VAL A 191 -13.05 18.09 13.25
C VAL A 191 -11.78 18.29 12.44
N ASP A 192 -11.01 17.22 12.21
CA ASP A 192 -9.70 17.27 11.57
C ASP A 192 -9.66 16.65 10.17
N TRP A 193 -10.76 16.02 9.71
CA TRP A 193 -10.80 15.27 8.45
C TRP A 193 -10.32 16.05 7.22
N TYR A 194 -10.73 17.32 7.09
CA TYR A 194 -10.36 18.15 5.95
C TYR A 194 -8.82 18.27 5.82
N GLY A 195 -8.15 18.56 6.94
CA GLY A 195 -6.69 18.69 6.99
C GLY A 195 -5.97 17.35 6.87
N HIS A 196 -6.51 16.32 7.54
CA HIS A 196 -6.01 14.95 7.43
C HIS A 196 -5.95 14.49 5.96
N GLU A 197 -7.02 14.71 5.22
CA GLU A 197 -7.14 14.25 3.84
C GLU A 197 -6.23 15.03 2.87
N LEU A 198 -6.02 16.34 3.11
CA LEU A 198 -5.01 17.10 2.38
C LEU A 198 -3.61 16.53 2.61
N LYS A 199 -3.27 16.21 3.87
CA LYS A 199 -1.99 15.61 4.24
C LYS A 199 -1.82 14.25 3.55
N PHE A 200 -2.86 13.41 3.57
CA PHE A 200 -2.85 12.11 2.89
C PHE A 200 -2.57 12.22 1.39
N LEU A 201 -3.24 13.14 0.69
CA LEU A 201 -3.01 13.36 -0.74
C LEU A 201 -1.61 13.90 -1.02
N ASP A 202 -1.14 14.87 -0.24
CA ASP A 202 0.13 15.56 -0.47
C ASP A 202 1.35 14.69 -0.08
N GLU A 203 1.25 13.88 0.98
CA GLU A 203 2.37 13.12 1.55
C GLU A 203 2.38 11.64 1.17
N VAL A 204 1.23 11.05 0.82
CA VAL A 204 1.12 9.60 0.50
C VAL A 204 0.80 9.39 -0.97
N VAL A 205 -0.34 9.90 -1.45
CA VAL A 205 -0.87 9.55 -2.77
C VAL A 205 -0.05 10.18 -3.91
N ILE A 206 0.23 11.48 -3.85
CA ILE A 206 0.97 12.18 -4.90
C ILE A 206 2.43 11.68 -5.01
N PRO A 207 3.18 11.49 -3.91
CA PRO A 207 4.53 10.92 -4.00
C PRO A 207 4.53 9.50 -4.57
N LEU A 208 3.58 8.65 -4.16
CA LEU A 208 3.46 7.29 -4.69
C LEU A 208 3.19 7.28 -6.20
N THR A 209 2.26 8.09 -6.68
CA THR A 209 1.92 8.16 -8.11
C THR A 209 3.05 8.75 -8.96
N LYS A 210 3.82 9.73 -8.45
CA LYS A 210 5.05 10.22 -9.09
C LYS A 210 6.08 9.10 -9.26
N ARG A 211 6.27 8.28 -8.21
CA ARG A 211 7.17 7.13 -8.26
C ARG A 211 6.78 6.12 -9.34
N LEU A 212 5.48 5.84 -9.50
CA LEU A 212 5.00 4.94 -10.57
C LEU A 212 5.20 5.54 -11.96
N ARG A 213 4.97 6.86 -12.11
CA ARG A 213 5.24 7.59 -13.36
C ARG A 213 6.72 7.51 -13.74
N ASP A 214 7.60 7.63 -12.75
CA ASP A 214 9.05 7.62 -12.96
C ASP A 214 9.62 6.20 -13.18
N CYS A 215 8.77 5.17 -13.10
CA CYS A 215 9.09 3.80 -13.46
C CYS A 215 8.81 3.59 -14.96
N ASP A 216 9.84 3.26 -15.74
CA ASP A 216 9.74 3.11 -17.21
C ASP A 216 8.60 2.14 -17.63
N GLU A 217 8.41 1.05 -16.89
CA GLU A 217 7.39 0.04 -17.17
C GLU A 217 5.96 0.48 -16.83
N LEU A 218 5.79 1.52 -16.00
CA LEU A 218 4.50 1.96 -15.47
C LEU A 218 4.13 3.41 -15.83
N VAL A 219 4.95 4.08 -16.63
CA VAL A 219 4.80 5.52 -16.94
C VAL A 219 3.36 5.91 -17.30
N GLY A 220 2.71 5.19 -18.23
CA GLY A 220 1.35 5.54 -18.67
C GLY A 220 0.31 5.44 -17.55
N ALA A 221 0.36 4.37 -16.76
CA ALA A 221 -0.53 4.23 -15.60
C ALA A 221 -0.20 5.25 -14.51
N GLY A 222 1.09 5.51 -14.27
CA GLY A 222 1.55 6.49 -13.30
C GLY A 222 1.15 7.93 -13.65
N GLU A 223 1.20 8.30 -14.92
CA GLU A 223 0.75 9.61 -15.42
C GLU A 223 -0.74 9.83 -15.15
N GLU A 224 -1.58 8.87 -15.52
CA GLU A 224 -3.03 8.94 -15.29
C GLU A 224 -3.35 9.03 -13.79
N LEU A 225 -2.76 8.16 -12.97
CA LEU A 225 -2.99 8.18 -11.52
C LEU A 225 -2.54 9.50 -10.88
N LEU A 226 -1.42 10.05 -11.32
CA LEU A 226 -0.89 11.33 -10.82
C LEU A 226 -1.79 12.51 -11.21
N GLU A 227 -2.35 12.49 -12.41
CA GLU A 227 -3.31 13.51 -12.86
C GLU A 227 -4.56 13.50 -11.99
N TYR A 228 -5.20 12.34 -11.81
CA TYR A 228 -6.37 12.22 -10.94
C TYR A 228 -6.07 12.57 -9.48
N ALA A 229 -4.91 12.16 -8.94
CA ALA A 229 -4.51 12.52 -7.58
C ALA A 229 -4.45 14.05 -7.41
N LYS A 230 -3.84 14.76 -8.37
CA LYS A 230 -3.75 16.23 -8.35
C LYS A 230 -5.12 16.88 -8.49
N MET A 231 -5.96 16.38 -9.40
CA MET A 231 -7.32 16.88 -9.59
C MET A 231 -8.16 16.73 -8.32
N ASN A 232 -8.15 15.55 -7.69
CA ASN A 232 -8.87 15.29 -6.45
C ASN A 232 -8.34 16.15 -5.30
N ARG A 233 -7.01 16.32 -5.20
CA ARG A 233 -6.40 17.22 -4.22
C ARG A 233 -6.84 18.66 -4.42
N GLU A 234 -6.84 19.15 -5.65
CA GLU A 234 -7.27 20.51 -5.95
C GLU A 234 -8.75 20.69 -5.62
N GLU A 235 -9.61 19.76 -6.03
CA GLU A 235 -11.05 19.80 -5.76
C GLU A 235 -11.34 19.70 -4.25
N TRP A 236 -10.63 18.83 -3.53
CA TRP A 236 -10.72 18.72 -2.08
C TRP A 236 -10.28 20.02 -1.39
N SER A 237 -9.23 20.68 -1.87
CA SER A 237 -8.81 21.97 -1.31
C SER A 237 -9.86 23.08 -1.48
N ARG A 238 -10.67 23.03 -2.55
CA ARG A 238 -11.74 24.00 -2.80
C ARG A 238 -13.01 23.68 -2.02
N ARG A 239 -13.39 22.40 -1.92
CA ARG A 239 -14.74 21.99 -1.48
C ARG A 239 -14.75 21.04 -0.29
N GLY A 240 -13.63 20.44 0.07
CA GLY A 240 -13.51 19.39 1.09
C GLY A 240 -14.09 19.80 2.45
N ALA A 241 -13.84 21.02 2.91
CA ALA A 241 -14.41 21.53 4.17
C ALA A 241 -15.95 21.58 4.15
N ALA A 242 -16.54 22.00 3.02
CA ALA A 242 -17.99 22.00 2.85
C ALA A 242 -18.56 20.57 2.75
N VAL A 243 -17.84 19.67 2.07
CA VAL A 243 -18.21 18.26 1.95
C VAL A 243 -18.22 17.56 3.32
N VAL A 244 -17.19 17.76 4.14
CA VAL A 244 -17.12 17.20 5.50
C VAL A 244 -18.25 17.72 6.37
N LYS A 245 -18.58 19.02 6.25
CA LYS A 245 -19.72 19.61 6.96
C LYS A 245 -21.04 18.95 6.55
N GLU A 246 -21.27 18.75 5.25
CA GLU A 246 -22.45 18.06 4.72
C GLU A 246 -22.56 16.62 5.24
N TRP A 247 -21.44 15.88 5.26
CA TRP A 247 -21.40 14.53 5.80
C TRP A 247 -21.76 14.49 7.30
N ARG A 248 -21.26 15.46 8.08
CA ARG A 248 -21.59 15.57 9.51
C ARG A 248 -23.07 15.89 9.74
N GLU A 249 -23.64 16.80 8.94
CA GLU A 249 -25.05 17.16 9.02
C GLU A 249 -25.95 15.94 8.73
N LYS A 250 -25.59 15.11 7.74
CA LYS A 250 -26.29 13.86 7.41
C LYS A 250 -26.19 12.83 8.54
N ALA A 251 -24.99 12.60 9.08
CA ALA A 251 -24.80 11.64 10.17
C ALA A 251 -25.64 12.00 11.42
N ASN A 252 -25.76 13.30 11.74
CA ASN A 252 -26.60 13.76 12.85
C ASN A 252 -28.11 13.56 12.61
N GLN A 253 -28.55 13.56 11.34
CA GLN A 253 -29.96 13.30 11.00
C GLN A 253 -30.30 11.82 11.10
N ASP A 254 -29.38 10.93 10.73
CA ASP A 254 -29.59 9.48 10.81
C ASP A 254 -29.61 8.96 12.26
N GLN A 255 -29.16 9.76 13.23
CA GLN A 255 -29.18 9.47 14.67
C GLN A 255 -30.47 9.93 15.38
N GLN A 256 -31.33 10.72 14.73
CA GLN A 256 -32.60 11.23 15.28
C GLN A 256 -33.79 10.34 14.89
#